data_AF-A0A1Q3CMV1-F1
#
_entry.id   AF-A0A1Q3CMV1-F1
#
_cell.length_a   1.000
_cell.length_b   1.000
_cell.length_c   1.000
_cell.angle_alpha   90.00
_cell.angle_beta   90.00
_cell.angle_gamma   90.00
#
_symmetry.space_group_name_H-M   'P 1'
#
loop_
_entity.id
_entity.type
_entity.pdbx_description
1 polymer ?
#
loop_
_entity_poly.entity_id
_entity_poly.type
_entity_poly.pdbx_seq_one_letter_code
_entity_poly.pdbx_strand_id
1 'polypeptide(L)'
;SISTDRFFELFKAEWKNSLKYAHEKLSEDVSVTKYFVGLHNLDRNQWKVVEFDSSGDIPATCSCAKFETEGLLCKHILFITRKKQLQTIPKHYILHRWILDAKYQVSIGYKIRLFYDLFIIHSGLISKYVYVYFFDFSGKNCGY
;
A
#
# COMPACT_ATOMS: atom_id res chain seq x y z
N SER A 1 5.58 8.81 18.63
CA SER A 1 5.30 8.75 17.18
C SER A 1 6.07 7.58 16.58
N ILE A 2 5.49 6.84 15.63
CA ILE A 2 6.23 5.83 14.84
C ILE A 2 7.09 6.61 13.85
N SER A 3 8.40 6.34 13.80
CA SER A 3 9.29 6.97 12.82
C SER A 3 9.02 6.43 11.40
N THR A 4 9.30 7.24 10.38
CA THR A 4 9.17 6.88 8.95
C THR A 4 9.84 5.54 8.63
N ASP A 5 11.03 5.28 9.20
CA ASP A 5 11.77 4.03 8.99
C ASP A 5 11.02 2.81 9.53
N ARG A 6 10.47 2.92 10.75
CA ARG A 6 9.70 1.82 11.36
C ARG A 6 8.44 1.53 10.55
N PHE A 7 7.78 2.55 10.04
CA PHE A 7 6.61 2.37 9.18
C PHE A 7 6.98 1.70 7.85
N PHE A 8 8.10 2.09 7.25
CA PHE A 8 8.60 1.46 6.02
C PHE A 8 8.87 -0.04 6.21
N GLU A 9 9.49 -0.42 7.33
CA GLU A 9 9.70 -1.84 7.65
C GLU A 9 8.38 -2.59 7.82
N LEU A 10 7.39 -1.99 8.50
CA LEU A 10 6.06 -2.57 8.65
C LEU A 10 5.36 -2.75 7.30
N PHE A 11 5.45 -1.76 6.41
CA PHE A 11 4.91 -1.85 5.06
C PHE A 11 5.59 -2.96 4.25
N LYS A 12 6.93 -3.03 4.27
CA LYS A 12 7.68 -4.11 3.60
C LYS A 12 7.27 -5.48 4.13
N ALA A 13 7.03 -5.60 5.44
CA ALA A 13 6.56 -6.84 6.05
C ALA A 13 5.14 -7.20 5.57
N GLU A 14 4.20 -6.26 5.57
CA GLU A 14 2.85 -6.47 5.03
C GLU A 14 2.88 -6.85 3.54
N TRP A 15 3.72 -6.17 2.76
CA TRP A 15 3.92 -6.49 1.34
C TRP A 15 4.43 -7.92 1.15
N LYS A 16 5.53 -8.30 1.79
CA LYS A 16 6.09 -9.65 1.70
C LYS A 16 5.07 -10.71 2.13
N ASN A 17 4.31 -10.43 3.18
CA ASN A 17 3.28 -11.33 3.66
C ASN A 17 2.14 -11.51 2.65
N SER A 18 1.75 -10.45 1.94
CA SER A 18 0.72 -10.51 0.90
C SER A 18 1.03 -11.48 -0.24
N LEU A 19 2.30 -11.85 -0.45
CA LEU A 19 2.70 -12.77 -1.53
C LEU A 19 2.23 -14.20 -1.29
N LYS A 20 1.91 -14.55 -0.04
CA LYS A 20 1.57 -15.91 0.39
C LYS A 20 0.06 -16.18 0.38
N TYR A 21 -0.74 -15.12 0.21
CA TYR A 21 -2.19 -15.17 0.41
C TYR A 21 -2.89 -15.67 -0.85
N ALA A 22 -4.11 -16.16 -0.64
CA ALA A 22 -5.04 -16.53 -1.68
C ALA A 22 -6.35 -15.77 -1.50
N HIS A 23 -7.27 -15.96 -2.46
CA HIS A 23 -8.57 -15.34 -2.41
C HIS A 23 -9.65 -16.22 -3.01
N GLU A 24 -10.87 -15.93 -2.61
CA GLU A 24 -12.10 -16.34 -3.27
C GLU A 24 -12.91 -15.09 -3.60
N LYS A 25 -13.66 -15.14 -4.68
CA LYS A 25 -14.58 -14.06 -5.07
C LYS A 25 -15.93 -14.34 -4.43
N LEU A 26 -16.42 -13.39 -3.63
CA LEU A 26 -17.70 -13.52 -2.94
C LEU A 26 -18.85 -12.95 -3.76
N SER A 27 -18.65 -11.76 -4.33
CA SER A 27 -19.63 -11.09 -5.18
C SER A 27 -18.95 -10.13 -6.15
N GLU A 28 -19.67 -9.75 -7.19
CA GLU A 28 -19.29 -8.68 -8.10
C GLU A 28 -20.54 -7.94 -8.53
N ASP A 29 -20.56 -6.66 -8.18
CA ASP A 29 -21.51 -5.68 -8.67
C ASP A 29 -20.83 -4.87 -9.80
N VAL A 30 -21.52 -3.84 -10.31
CA VAL A 30 -21.05 -3.07 -11.48
C VAL A 30 -19.64 -2.48 -11.30
N SER A 31 -19.35 -1.90 -10.13
CA SER A 31 -18.05 -1.28 -9.83
C SER A 31 -17.32 -1.93 -8.65
N VAL A 32 -18.03 -2.69 -7.80
CA VAL A 32 -17.47 -3.24 -6.57
C VAL A 32 -17.35 -4.75 -6.67
N THR A 33 -16.15 -5.29 -6.46
CA THR A 33 -15.93 -6.72 -6.29
C THR A 33 -15.53 -7.04 -4.85
N LYS A 34 -16.21 -8.01 -4.23
CA LYS A 34 -15.87 -8.48 -2.88
C LYS A 34 -15.05 -9.76 -2.95
N TYR A 35 -13.95 -9.79 -2.21
CA TYR A 35 -13.03 -10.91 -2.09
C TYR A 35 -12.94 -11.39 -0.66
N PHE A 36 -12.83 -12.70 -0.47
CA PHE A 36 -12.41 -13.29 0.80
C PHE A 36 -10.95 -13.68 0.67
N VAL A 37 -10.09 -13.10 1.50
CA VAL A 37 -8.62 -13.17 1.35
C VAL A 37 -8.01 -13.74 2.61
N GLY A 38 -7.15 -14.75 2.47
CA GLY A 38 -6.50 -15.40 3.60
C GLY A 38 -5.42 -16.39 3.20
N LEU A 39 -4.83 -17.04 4.19
CA LEU A 39 -3.88 -18.12 3.99
C LEU A 39 -4.63 -19.46 3.99
N HIS A 40 -4.32 -20.32 3.02
CA HIS A 40 -4.98 -21.63 2.88
C HIS A 40 -4.78 -22.54 4.10
N ASN A 41 -3.67 -22.40 4.81
CA ASN A 41 -3.35 -23.20 6.00
C ASN A 41 -3.92 -22.60 7.30
N LEU A 42 -4.68 -21.51 7.23
CA LEU A 42 -5.31 -20.87 8.37
C LEU A 42 -6.83 -21.06 8.33
N ASP A 43 -7.45 -21.01 9.51
CA ASP A 43 -8.90 -21.11 9.66
C ASP A 43 -9.60 -19.98 8.88
N ARG A 44 -10.76 -20.30 8.30
CA ARG A 44 -11.59 -19.37 7.54
C ARG A 44 -12.06 -18.19 8.37
N ASN A 45 -12.16 -18.30 9.70
CA ASN A 45 -12.44 -17.17 10.57
C ASN A 45 -11.32 -16.10 10.57
N GLN A 46 -10.09 -16.45 10.16
CA GLN A 46 -8.97 -15.53 10.07
C GLN A 46 -8.92 -14.79 8.73
N TRP A 47 -9.64 -15.29 7.72
CA TRP A 47 -9.75 -14.65 6.42
C TRP A 47 -10.52 -13.33 6.55
N LYS A 48 -10.22 -12.39 5.64
CA LYS A 48 -10.78 -11.04 5.66
C LYS A 48 -11.47 -10.73 4.36
N VAL A 49 -12.53 -9.93 4.46
CA VAL A 49 -13.24 -9.42 3.29
C VAL A 49 -12.47 -8.20 2.80
N VAL A 50 -12.21 -8.16 1.50
CA VAL A 50 -11.68 -7.00 0.79
C VAL A 50 -12.70 -6.59 -0.24
N GLU A 51 -13.18 -5.36 -0.15
CA GLU A 51 -14.04 -4.77 -1.17
C GLU A 51 -13.15 -3.94 -2.09
N PHE A 52 -13.24 -4.18 -3.40
CA PHE A 52 -12.48 -3.47 -4.41
C PHE A 52 -13.42 -2.66 -5.30
N ASP A 53 -13.30 -1.34 -5.28
CA ASP A 53 -14.07 -0.44 -6.13
C ASP A 53 -13.20 0.02 -7.32
N SER A 54 -13.55 -0.41 -8.54
CA SER A 54 -12.82 -0.03 -9.74
C SER A 54 -13.10 1.39 -10.22
N SER A 55 -14.13 2.03 -9.70
CA SER A 55 -14.56 3.40 -10.06
C SER A 55 -14.24 4.44 -8.99
N GLY A 56 -14.00 3.99 -7.76
CA GLY A 56 -13.81 4.84 -6.60
C GLY A 56 -12.38 5.40 -6.47
N ASP A 57 -12.29 6.56 -5.82
CA ASP A 57 -11.01 7.15 -5.45
C ASP A 57 -10.23 6.26 -4.49
N ILE A 58 -10.93 5.49 -3.64
CA ILE A 58 -10.40 4.47 -2.73
C ILE A 58 -10.67 3.09 -3.33
N PRO A 59 -9.69 2.45 -3.97
CA PRO A 59 -9.94 1.27 -4.77
C PRO A 59 -10.12 0.04 -3.91
N ALA A 60 -9.79 0.07 -2.61
CA ALA A 60 -9.95 -1.09 -1.74
C ALA A 60 -10.18 -0.75 -0.26
N THR A 61 -11.09 -1.47 0.38
CA THR A 61 -11.25 -1.48 1.84
C THR A 61 -11.12 -2.91 2.36
N CYS A 62 -10.79 -3.09 3.63
CA CYS A 62 -10.67 -4.42 4.21
C CYS A 62 -11.26 -4.50 5.60
N SER A 63 -11.96 -5.59 5.90
CA SER A 63 -12.59 -5.84 7.21
C SER A 63 -11.61 -5.95 8.38
N CYS A 64 -10.30 -6.00 8.13
CA CYS A 64 -9.30 -5.89 9.20
C CYS A 64 -9.07 -4.45 9.70
N ALA A 65 -9.59 -3.44 8.99
CA ALA A 65 -9.51 -2.02 9.34
C ALA A 65 -8.10 -1.44 9.58
N LYS A 66 -7.03 -2.14 9.12
CA LYS A 66 -5.64 -1.76 9.44
C LYS A 66 -5.26 -0.37 8.91
N PHE A 67 -5.82 0.03 7.78
CA PHE A 67 -5.55 1.36 7.23
C PHE A 67 -6.23 2.44 8.08
N GLU A 68 -7.45 2.19 8.49
CA GLU A 68 -8.26 3.08 9.32
C GLU A 68 -7.69 3.21 10.75
N THR A 69 -7.13 2.13 11.30
CA THR A 69 -6.58 2.11 12.67
C THR A 69 -5.10 2.47 12.76
N GLU A 70 -4.29 2.07 11.78
CA GLU A 70 -2.81 2.22 11.81
C GLU A 70 -2.26 3.11 10.68
N GLY A 71 -3.10 3.56 9.75
CA GLY A 71 -2.66 4.26 8.55
C GLY A 71 -1.89 3.38 7.57
N LEU A 72 -1.86 2.05 7.78
CA LEU A 72 -1.03 1.11 7.02
C LEU A 72 -1.89 0.17 6.18
N LEU A 73 -1.58 0.07 4.88
CA LEU A 73 -2.19 -0.94 4.03
C LEU A 73 -1.88 -2.34 4.54
N CYS A 74 -2.92 -3.12 4.78
CA CYS A 74 -2.77 -4.52 5.15
C CYS A 74 -2.38 -5.37 3.93
N LYS A 75 -1.73 -6.50 4.20
CA LYS A 75 -1.45 -7.56 3.24
C LYS A 75 -2.67 -8.01 2.41
N HIS A 76 -3.89 -7.92 2.93
CA HIS A 76 -5.10 -8.29 2.18
C HIS A 76 -5.39 -7.29 1.05
N ILE A 77 -5.34 -5.99 1.35
CA ILE A 77 -5.49 -4.95 0.33
C ILE A 77 -4.35 -5.03 -0.67
N LEU A 78 -3.10 -5.15 -0.20
CA LEU A 78 -1.91 -5.29 -1.06
C LEU A 78 -1.98 -6.50 -1.99
N PHE A 79 -2.56 -7.61 -1.53
CA PHE A 79 -2.80 -8.78 -2.36
C PHE A 79 -3.78 -8.47 -3.50
N ILE A 80 -4.92 -7.85 -3.19
CA ILE A 80 -5.97 -7.55 -4.20
C ILE A 80 -5.53 -6.47 -5.18
N THR A 81 -4.88 -5.40 -4.72
CA THR A 81 -4.39 -4.34 -5.61
C THR A 81 -3.35 -4.86 -6.60
N ARG A 82 -2.45 -5.75 -6.16
CA ARG A 82 -1.52 -6.45 -7.04
C ARG A 82 -2.25 -7.36 -8.03
N LYS A 83 -3.23 -8.15 -7.57
CA LYS A 83 -4.04 -9.03 -8.44
C LYS A 83 -4.76 -8.21 -9.52
N LYS A 84 -5.25 -7.02 -9.17
CA LYS A 84 -5.90 -6.07 -10.07
C LYS A 84 -4.91 -5.23 -10.88
N GLN A 85 -3.61 -5.48 -10.73
CA GLN A 85 -2.53 -4.85 -11.48
C GLN A 85 -2.57 -3.31 -11.41
N LEU A 86 -3.05 -2.76 -10.28
CA LEU A 86 -3.04 -1.32 -10.09
C LEU A 86 -1.60 -0.82 -10.16
N GLN A 87 -1.27 -0.04 -11.18
CA GLN A 87 0.11 0.40 -11.41
C GLN A 87 0.59 1.42 -10.36
N THR A 88 -0.36 2.09 -9.71
CA THR A 88 -0.13 3.12 -8.71
C THR A 88 -1.03 2.87 -7.50
N ILE A 89 -0.54 3.24 -6.32
CA ILE A 89 -1.37 3.31 -5.11
C ILE A 89 -2.00 4.71 -5.12
N PRO A 90 -3.33 4.83 -5.00
CA PRO A 90 -3.91 6.14 -5.15
C PRO A 90 -3.67 7.01 -3.91
N LYS A 91 -3.69 8.33 -4.14
CA LYS A 91 -3.15 9.35 -3.23
C LYS A 91 -3.75 9.33 -1.83
N HIS A 92 -4.98 8.85 -1.68
CA HIS A 92 -5.65 8.78 -0.38
C HIS A 92 -4.99 7.78 0.58
N TYR A 93 -4.23 6.78 0.10
CA TYR A 93 -3.43 5.92 0.97
C TYR A 93 -2.11 6.57 1.38
N ILE A 94 -1.74 7.72 0.80
CA ILE A 94 -0.54 8.48 1.12
C ILE A 94 -0.90 9.53 2.17
N LEU A 95 -0.64 9.22 3.44
CA LEU A 95 -0.96 10.15 4.52
C LEU A 95 -0.02 11.37 4.49
N HIS A 96 -0.58 12.58 4.63
CA HIS A 96 0.14 13.86 4.63
C HIS A 96 1.31 13.91 5.63
N ARG A 97 1.23 13.18 6.74
CA ARG A 97 2.31 13.09 7.75
C ARG A 97 3.62 12.58 7.15
N TRP A 98 3.55 11.65 6.18
CA TRP A 98 4.72 11.05 5.56
C TRP A 98 5.48 12.04 4.69
N ILE A 99 4.75 12.93 4.02
CA ILE A 99 5.31 14.00 3.18
C ILE A 99 6.06 15.02 4.06
N LEU A 100 5.54 15.33 5.25
CA LEU A 100 6.16 16.29 6.18
C LEU A 100 7.40 15.73 6.86
N ASP A 101 7.36 14.49 7.33
CA ASP A 101 8.54 13.86 7.97
C ASP A 101 9.68 13.65 6.96
N ALA A 102 9.36 13.30 5.70
CA ALA A 102 10.36 13.25 4.63
C ALA A 102 10.96 14.64 4.37
N LYS A 103 10.14 15.68 4.20
CA LYS A 103 10.63 17.06 3.99
C LYS A 103 11.47 17.57 5.17
N TYR A 104 11.07 17.26 6.41
CA TYR A 104 11.81 17.63 7.60
C TYR A 104 13.18 16.95 7.62
N GLN A 105 13.27 15.65 7.31
CA GLN A 105 14.54 14.95 7.20
C GLN A 105 15.47 15.50 6.11
N VAL A 106 14.95 15.98 4.96
CA VAL A 106 15.76 16.74 3.97
C VAL A 106 16.35 17.99 4.63
N SER A 107 15.51 18.75 5.33
CA SER A 107 15.85 20.10 5.80
C SER A 107 16.90 20.14 6.91
N ILE A 108 17.05 19.06 7.69
CA ILE A 108 18.00 18.98 8.82
C ILE A 108 19.35 18.37 8.37
N GLY A 109 19.56 18.17 7.06
CA GLY A 109 20.84 17.68 6.53
C GLY A 109 21.15 16.21 6.85
N TYR A 110 20.19 15.46 7.41
CA TYR A 110 20.26 14.00 7.33
C TYR A 110 20.16 13.64 5.84
N LYS A 111 21.10 12.84 5.33
CA LYS A 111 20.90 12.17 4.05
C LYS A 111 19.55 11.46 4.17
N ILE A 112 18.52 11.98 3.51
CA ILE A 112 17.42 11.12 3.13
C ILE A 112 18.12 10.01 2.37
N ARG A 113 18.04 8.81 2.94
CA ARG A 113 18.39 7.62 2.20
C ARG A 113 17.28 7.49 1.18
N LEU A 114 17.38 8.29 0.13
CA LEU A 114 16.65 8.09 -1.10
C LEU A 114 17.10 6.70 -1.50
N PHE A 115 16.24 5.70 -1.29
CA PHE A 115 16.50 4.34 -1.73
C PHE A 115 16.42 4.32 -3.26
N TYR A 116 17.39 4.95 -3.93
CA TYR A 116 17.60 4.82 -5.36
C TYR A 116 18.35 3.53 -5.68
N ASP A 117 19.11 2.97 -4.74
CA ASP A 117 19.99 1.84 -5.02
C ASP A 117 19.68 0.57 -4.22
N LEU A 118 19.53 -0.52 -4.97
CA LEU A 118 19.29 -1.92 -4.60
C LEU A 118 17.88 -2.33 -4.13
N PHE A 119 16.88 -2.22 -5.01
CA PHE A 119 15.80 -3.22 -5.01
C PHE A 119 15.33 -3.57 -6.43
N ILE A 120 16.28 -3.94 -7.30
CA ILE A 120 15.97 -4.90 -8.36
C ILE A 120 15.95 -6.28 -7.71
N ILE A 121 14.84 -6.65 -7.06
CA ILE A 121 14.57 -8.06 -6.74
C ILE A 121 13.29 -8.48 -7.47
N HIS A 122 13.54 -9.05 -8.65
CA HIS A 122 12.76 -10.02 -9.42
C HIS A 122 11.31 -9.76 -9.86
N SER A 123 10.68 -8.61 -9.60
CA SER A 123 9.32 -8.37 -10.15
C SER A 123 8.95 -6.96 -10.61
N GLY A 124 9.78 -5.93 -10.41
CA GLY A 124 9.50 -4.55 -10.83
C GLY A 124 8.30 -3.85 -10.15
N LEU A 125 7.33 -4.61 -9.64
CA LEU A 125 6.11 -4.11 -9.01
C LEU A 125 6.36 -3.50 -7.63
N ILE A 126 7.21 -4.12 -6.80
CA ILE A 126 7.55 -3.60 -5.47
C ILE A 126 8.19 -2.21 -5.57
N SER A 127 9.13 -2.04 -6.50
CA SER A 127 9.80 -0.77 -6.73
C SER A 127 8.79 0.32 -7.12
N LYS A 128 7.83 0.04 -8.02
CA LYS A 128 6.75 0.99 -8.36
C LYS A 128 5.87 1.36 -7.17
N TYR A 129 5.46 0.38 -6.36
CA TYR A 129 4.59 0.65 -5.20
C TYR A 129 5.33 1.41 -4.09
N VAL A 130 6.58 1.06 -3.82
CA VAL A 130 7.42 1.76 -2.84
C VAL A 130 7.81 3.15 -3.33
N TYR A 131 8.13 3.31 -4.61
CA TYR A 131 8.42 4.60 -5.23
C TYR A 131 7.23 5.56 -5.07
N VAL A 132 5.99 5.10 -5.33
CA VAL A 132 4.79 5.93 -5.13
C VAL A 132 4.49 6.19 -3.65
N TYR A 133 4.76 5.23 -2.76
CA TYR A 133 4.58 5.40 -1.31
C TYR A 133 5.53 6.44 -0.69
N PHE A 134 6.74 6.60 -1.24
CA PHE A 134 7.78 7.46 -0.68
C PHE A 134 8.10 8.68 -1.55
N PHE A 135 7.69 8.70 -2.82
CA PHE A 135 7.94 9.78 -3.78
C PHE A 135 6.76 9.94 -4.76
N ASP A 136 5.85 10.86 -4.47
CA ASP A 136 5.13 11.60 -5.52
C ASP A 136 5.47 13.08 -5.35
N PHE A 137 6.64 13.45 -5.88
CA PHE A 137 7.01 14.84 -6.14
C PHE A 137 7.45 14.96 -7.60
N SER A 138 6.50 14.81 -8.52
CA SER A 138 6.65 15.42 -9.84
C SER A 138 5.37 16.15 -10.26
N GLY A 139 5.40 17.46 -9.97
CA GLY A 139 5.07 18.48 -10.95
C GLY A 139 3.59 18.78 -11.17
N LYS A 140 3.01 19.62 -10.29
CA LYS A 140 2.25 20.81 -10.70
C LYS A 140 2.37 21.88 -9.61
N ASN A 141 3.07 22.97 -9.97
CA ASN A 141 3.01 24.35 -9.46
C ASN A 141 4.40 24.96 -9.35
N CYS A 142 4.96 25.32 -10.51
CA CYS A 142 5.73 26.56 -10.64
C CYS A 142 5.24 27.25 -11.91
N GLY A 143 4.33 28.20 -11.72
CA GLY A 143 3.93 29.18 -12.69
C GLY A 143 3.59 30.43 -11.88
N TYR A 144 4.60 31.28 -11.68
CA TYR A 144 4.40 32.72 -11.57
C TYR A 144 4.24 33.26 -12.98
#